data_AF-H1XY72-F1
#
_entry.id   AF-H1XY72-F1
#
_cell.length_a   1.000
_cell.length_b   1.000
_cell.length_c   1.000
_cell.angle_alpha   90.00
_cell.angle_beta   90.00
_cell.angle_gamma   90.00
#
_symmetry.space_group_name_H-M   'P 1'
#
loop_
_entity.id
_entity.type
_entity.pdbx_description
1 polymer ?
#
loop_
_entity_poly.entity_id
_entity_poly.type
_entity_poly.pdbx_seq_one_letter_code
_entity_poly.pdbx_strand_id
1 'polypeptide(L)'
;MTTIFDLFDNILEEAEREFYRHRFEQALEKWQSYYQITAKVEYNLIIKEIKKLVKEINPAKIKSLSDLHRCFRLLRQRYLEKQIHPYTYRIFTKLLTDLYEKEFKTHAEEDDLATHAIFLYLEGDLEKAKRLLERYLEKDTENMEARVFEGHIYLKQGEQKKAIAVLTKNLFLAADQLYEDDLYLSQFKMLYGRLHSEYGRKDVALWLLAFEAWFRNYLVFEQDEGFYKIMLRKEQNERIIRVKYTLAEKYRHFVRCLYISEYSRLFIKTNKGMINEIETYMEQLDVALFTRYRKKRKPLKMN
;
A
#
# COMPACT_ATOMS: atom_id res chain seq x y z
N MET A 1 38.20 25.45 5.30
CA MET A 1 37.96 25.48 6.75
C MET A 1 36.76 24.58 7.00
N THR A 2 36.95 23.50 7.77
CA THR A 2 35.86 22.62 8.21
C THR A 2 34.95 23.40 9.15
N THR A 3 33.65 23.44 8.85
CA THR A 3 32.66 24.10 9.71
C THR A 3 32.27 23.20 10.88
N ILE A 4 31.65 23.78 11.91
CA ILE A 4 31.08 23.00 13.01
C ILE A 4 29.95 22.07 12.54
N PHE A 5 29.25 22.44 11.47
CA PHE A 5 28.22 21.59 10.87
C PHE A 5 28.82 20.37 10.18
N ASP A 6 29.96 20.54 9.49
CA ASP A 6 30.69 19.42 8.86
C ASP A 6 31.10 18.39 9.92
N LEU A 7 31.47 18.82 11.13
CA LEU A 7 31.80 17.91 12.23
C LEU A 7 30.57 17.10 12.71
N PHE A 8 29.39 17.70 12.73
CA PHE A 8 28.16 17.00 13.12
C PHE A 8 27.69 16.01 12.06
N ASP A 9 27.78 16.40 10.79
CA ASP A 9 27.45 15.53 9.67
C ASP A 9 28.40 14.33 9.62
N ASN A 10 29.69 14.53 9.89
CA ASN A 10 30.67 13.45 10.02
C ASN A 10 30.29 12.43 11.11
N ILE A 11 29.85 12.87 12.30
CA ILE A 11 29.44 11.94 13.38
C ILE A 11 28.23 11.11 12.93
N LEU A 12 27.28 11.74 12.25
CA LEU A 12 26.08 11.06 11.76
C LEU A 12 26.41 10.03 10.68
N GLU A 13 27.25 10.39 9.71
CA GLU A 13 27.74 9.48 8.66
C GLU A 13 28.54 8.30 9.24
N GLU A 14 29.37 8.55 10.26
CA GLU A 14 30.08 7.49 10.95
C GLU A 14 29.14 6.56 11.70
N ALA A 15 28.09 7.09 12.35
CA ALA A 15 27.07 6.26 13.01
C ALA A 15 26.37 5.35 12.00
N GLU A 16 25.93 5.90 10.87
CA GLU A 16 25.33 5.14 9.77
C GLU A 16 26.29 4.07 9.23
N ARG A 17 27.57 4.42 9.03
CA ARG A 17 28.59 3.47 8.54
C ARG A 17 28.80 2.30 9.50
N GLU A 18 28.90 2.55 10.80
CA GLU A 18 29.03 1.46 11.79
C GLU A 18 27.74 0.63 11.87
N PHE A 19 26.56 1.25 11.68
CA PHE A 19 25.28 0.55 11.61
C PHE A 19 25.24 -0.44 10.43
N TYR A 20 25.63 -0.01 9.22
CA TYR A 20 25.69 -0.86 8.03
C TYR A 20 26.81 -1.91 8.08
N ARG A 21 27.77 -1.77 9.00
CA ARG A 21 28.77 -2.80 9.34
C ARG A 21 28.31 -3.75 10.44
N HIS A 22 27.04 -3.67 10.84
CA HIS A 22 26.42 -4.48 11.89
C HIS A 22 27.07 -4.27 13.27
N ARG A 23 27.76 -3.14 13.48
CA ARG A 23 28.37 -2.74 14.77
C ARG A 23 27.40 -1.81 15.52
N PHE A 24 26.23 -2.36 15.85
CA PHE A 24 25.09 -1.59 16.34
C PHE A 24 25.37 -0.79 17.61
N GLU A 25 26.13 -1.34 18.57
CA GLU A 25 26.48 -0.61 19.80
C GLU A 25 27.34 0.63 19.51
N GLN A 26 28.33 0.50 18.61
CA GLN A 26 29.18 1.63 18.20
C GLN A 26 28.39 2.71 17.45
N ALA A 27 27.44 2.29 16.61
CA ALA A 27 26.52 3.21 15.95
C ALA A 27 25.64 3.97 16.96
N LEU A 28 25.08 3.27 17.97
CA LEU A 28 24.28 3.88 19.02
C LEU A 28 25.08 4.89 19.87
N GLU A 29 26.34 4.59 20.20
CA GLU A 29 27.24 5.53 20.90
C GLU A 29 27.49 6.82 20.10
N LYS A 30 27.67 6.69 18.77
CA LYS A 30 27.87 7.84 17.88
C LYS A 30 26.60 8.68 17.75
N TRP A 31 25.43 8.06 17.56
CA TRP A 31 24.16 8.80 17.59
C TRP A 31 23.89 9.46 18.94
N GLN A 32 24.25 8.81 20.05
CA GLN A 32 24.15 9.38 21.39
C GLN A 32 25.04 10.62 21.54
N SER A 33 26.26 10.57 20.98
CA SER A 33 27.18 11.71 20.95
C SER A 33 26.60 12.86 20.11
N TYR A 34 26.07 12.57 18.93
CA TYR A 34 25.38 13.55 18.08
C TYR A 34 24.21 14.21 18.83
N TYR A 35 23.40 13.42 19.54
CA TYR A 35 22.30 13.92 20.35
C TYR A 35 22.79 14.84 21.49
N GLN A 36 23.84 14.46 22.21
CA GLN A 36 24.41 15.27 23.30
C GLN A 36 24.91 16.63 22.82
N ILE A 37 25.49 16.68 21.62
CA ILE A 37 26.05 17.92 21.05
C ILE A 37 24.94 18.82 20.50
N THR A 38 23.98 18.24 19.77
CA THR A 38 22.95 19.02 19.08
C THR A 38 21.70 19.30 19.91
N ALA A 39 21.52 18.55 21.02
CA ALA A 39 20.31 18.54 21.84
C ALA A 39 19.00 18.31 21.06
N LYS A 40 19.07 17.73 19.85
CA LYS A 40 17.90 17.44 19.03
C LYS A 40 17.08 16.30 19.63
N VAL A 41 15.99 16.63 20.31
CA VAL A 41 15.12 15.70 21.07
C VAL A 41 14.70 14.47 20.25
N GLU A 42 14.49 14.62 18.95
CA GLU A 42 14.15 13.53 18.02
C GLU A 42 15.18 12.40 18.03
N TYR A 43 16.47 12.68 18.22
CA TYR A 43 17.51 11.64 18.22
C TYR A 43 17.44 10.73 19.44
N ASN A 44 16.98 11.22 20.59
CA ASN A 44 16.74 10.36 21.76
C ASN A 44 15.61 9.35 21.48
N LEU A 45 14.58 9.76 20.72
CA LEU A 45 13.54 8.86 20.25
C LEU A 45 14.09 7.85 19.23
N ILE A 46 14.79 8.33 18.19
CA ILE A 46 15.41 7.51 17.14
C ILE A 46 16.32 6.43 17.75
N ILE A 47 17.19 6.79 18.70
CA ILE A 47 18.09 5.83 19.39
C ILE A 47 17.31 4.72 20.09
N LYS A 48 16.21 5.05 20.77
CA LYS A 48 15.34 4.07 21.43
C LYS A 48 14.66 3.15 20.42
N GLU A 49 14.14 3.71 19.33
CA GLU A 49 13.52 2.95 18.24
C GLU A 49 14.53 1.99 17.61
N ILE A 50 15.74 2.46 17.29
CA ILE A 50 16.80 1.64 16.71
C ILE A 50 17.17 0.50 17.64
N LYS A 51 17.40 0.78 18.93
CA LYS A 51 17.73 -0.26 19.92
C LYS A 51 16.64 -1.32 20.03
N LYS A 52 15.37 -0.93 19.92
CA LYS A 52 14.22 -1.86 19.89
C LYS A 52 14.20 -2.68 18.61
N LEU A 53 14.30 -2.02 17.45
CA LEU A 53 14.23 -2.67 16.14
C LEU A 53 15.41 -3.59 15.86
N VAL A 54 16.64 -3.27 16.29
CA VAL A 54 17.79 -4.20 16.16
C VAL A 54 17.51 -5.52 16.87
N LYS A 55 16.86 -5.47 18.05
CA LYS A 55 16.47 -6.68 18.79
C LYS A 55 15.33 -7.44 18.11
N GLU A 56 14.32 -6.72 17.60
CA GLU A 56 13.14 -7.32 16.93
C GLU A 56 13.50 -7.94 15.57
N ILE A 57 14.22 -7.20 14.72
CA ILE A 57 14.61 -7.63 13.38
C ILE A 57 15.75 -8.64 13.44
N ASN A 58 16.73 -8.42 14.31
CA ASN A 58 17.94 -9.24 14.47
C ASN A 58 18.54 -9.66 13.11
N PRO A 59 19.25 -8.76 12.41
CA PRO A 59 19.76 -9.01 11.06
C PRO A 59 20.57 -10.30 10.91
N ALA A 60 21.28 -10.73 11.95
CA ALA A 60 22.06 -11.98 11.95
C ALA A 60 21.21 -13.26 11.88
N LYS A 61 19.88 -13.16 12.08
CA LYS A 61 18.94 -14.29 11.96
C LYS A 61 18.27 -14.38 10.59
N ILE A 62 18.46 -13.40 9.71
CA ILE A 62 17.89 -13.41 8.37
C ILE A 62 18.70 -14.40 7.53
N LYS A 63 18.08 -15.51 7.13
CA LYS A 63 18.76 -16.59 6.37
C LYS A 63 18.09 -16.90 5.05
N SER A 64 16.97 -16.25 4.76
CA SER A 64 16.16 -16.49 3.57
C SER A 64 15.53 -15.19 3.09
N LEU A 65 15.13 -15.17 1.81
CA LEU A 65 14.39 -14.06 1.22
C LEU A 65 13.04 -13.83 1.93
N SER A 66 12.41 -14.90 2.42
CA SER A 66 11.18 -14.84 3.23
C SER A 66 11.39 -14.17 4.59
N ASP A 67 12.50 -14.48 5.29
CA ASP A 67 12.87 -13.79 6.54
C ASP A 67 13.07 -12.29 6.29
N LEU A 68 13.78 -11.97 5.22
CA LEU A 68 14.07 -10.61 4.82
C LEU A 68 12.78 -9.84 4.51
N HIS A 69 11.87 -10.44 3.73
CA HIS A 69 10.55 -9.87 3.43
C HIS A 69 9.73 -9.63 4.68
N ARG A 70 9.71 -10.60 5.61
CA ARG A 70 9.02 -10.46 6.90
C ARG A 70 9.58 -9.28 7.70
N CYS A 71 10.90 -9.12 7.77
CA CYS A 71 11.53 -7.99 8.44
C CYS A 71 11.17 -6.65 7.77
N PHE A 72 11.18 -6.61 6.42
CA PHE A 72 10.76 -5.43 5.67
C PHE A 72 9.29 -5.08 5.91
N ARG A 73 8.39 -6.07 5.90
CA ARG A 73 6.95 -5.88 6.19
C ARG A 73 6.71 -5.36 7.59
N LEU A 74 7.41 -5.91 8.59
CA LEU A 74 7.36 -5.41 9.97
C LEU A 74 7.78 -3.94 10.02
N LEU A 75 8.92 -3.61 9.42
CA LEU A 75 9.45 -2.25 9.38
C LEU A 75 8.47 -1.27 8.70
N ARG A 76 7.93 -1.67 7.54
CA ARG A 76 6.93 -0.90 6.78
C ARG A 76 5.67 -0.69 7.60
N GLN A 77 5.16 -1.72 8.27
CA GLN A 77 4.00 -1.60 9.15
C GLN A 77 4.24 -0.59 10.27
N ARG A 78 5.36 -0.70 10.99
CA ARG A 78 5.71 0.24 12.08
C ARG A 78 5.75 1.68 11.58
N TYR A 79 6.30 1.90 10.38
CA TYR A 79 6.36 3.22 9.75
C TYR A 79 4.97 3.76 9.40
N LEU A 80 4.13 2.96 8.74
CA LEU A 80 2.77 3.36 8.35
C LEU A 80 1.84 3.58 9.55
N GLU A 81 2.09 2.89 10.66
CA GLU A 81 1.41 3.10 11.95
C GLU A 81 1.97 4.29 12.74
N LYS A 82 2.93 5.04 12.17
CA LYS A 82 3.62 6.18 12.82
C LYS A 82 4.28 5.82 14.16
N GLN A 83 4.73 4.57 14.30
CA GLN A 83 5.38 4.06 15.50
C GLN A 83 6.90 4.26 15.50
N ILE A 84 7.47 4.60 14.34
CA ILE A 84 8.90 4.89 14.18
C ILE A 84 9.11 6.14 13.33
N HIS A 85 10.20 6.83 13.60
CA HIS A 85 10.61 8.03 12.88
C HIS A 85 11.01 7.72 11.42
N PRO A 86 10.76 8.63 10.44
CA PRO A 86 11.19 8.44 9.05
C PRO A 86 12.69 8.16 8.88
N TYR A 87 13.53 8.78 9.70
CA TYR A 87 14.98 8.50 9.71
C TYR A 87 15.27 7.04 10.08
N THR A 88 14.63 6.52 11.14
CA THR A 88 14.73 5.12 11.57
C THR A 88 14.29 4.17 10.45
N TYR A 89 13.15 4.47 9.81
CA TYR A 89 12.68 3.70 8.66
C TYR A 89 13.74 3.66 7.54
N ARG A 90 14.26 4.82 7.13
CA ARG A 90 15.27 4.94 6.06
C ARG A 90 16.53 4.11 6.33
N ILE A 91 17.10 4.20 7.54
CA ILE A 91 18.34 3.47 7.85
C ILE A 91 18.13 1.95 7.86
N PHE A 92 16.99 1.46 8.36
CA PHE A 92 16.69 0.03 8.34
C PHE A 92 16.35 -0.46 6.94
N THR A 93 15.61 0.31 6.14
CA THR A 93 15.35 -0.04 4.74
C THR A 93 16.66 -0.18 3.96
N LYS A 94 17.61 0.74 4.17
CA LYS A 94 18.93 0.64 3.55
C LYS A 94 19.70 -0.59 4.04
N LEU A 95 19.72 -0.88 5.35
CA LEU A 95 20.34 -2.10 5.88
C LEU A 95 19.76 -3.38 5.25
N LEU A 96 18.44 -3.48 5.14
CA LEU A 96 17.79 -4.64 4.54
C LEU A 96 18.07 -4.73 3.02
N THR A 97 18.21 -3.60 2.34
CA THR A 97 18.56 -3.55 0.91
C THR A 97 20.01 -3.96 0.68
N ASP A 98 20.94 -3.51 1.53
CA ASP A 98 22.34 -3.93 1.47
C ASP A 98 22.48 -5.45 1.73
N LEU A 99 21.66 -5.99 2.65
CA LEU A 99 21.63 -7.43 2.95
C LEU A 99 21.08 -8.22 1.76
N TYR A 100 19.98 -7.75 1.17
CA TYR A 100 19.41 -8.28 -0.06
C TYR A 100 20.46 -8.37 -1.18
N GLU A 101 21.16 -7.27 -1.44
CA GLU A 101 22.13 -7.19 -2.53
C GLU A 101 23.27 -8.20 -2.36
N LYS A 102 23.81 -8.31 -1.14
CA LYS A 102 24.97 -9.16 -0.83
C LYS A 102 24.62 -10.63 -0.75
N GLU A 103 23.47 -10.97 -0.18
CA GLU A 103 23.18 -12.35 0.21
C GLU A 103 22.14 -13.02 -0.69
N PHE A 104 21.16 -12.29 -1.24
CA PHE A 104 19.97 -12.92 -1.84
C PHE A 104 19.77 -12.63 -3.33
N LYS A 105 20.26 -11.49 -3.83
CA LYS A 105 19.94 -10.97 -5.18
C LYS A 105 20.20 -11.95 -6.33
N THR A 106 21.19 -12.84 -6.21
CA THR A 106 21.61 -13.77 -7.27
C THR A 106 20.64 -14.94 -7.48
N HIS A 107 19.88 -15.34 -6.46
CA HIS A 107 18.94 -16.47 -6.51
C HIS A 107 17.49 -16.06 -6.23
N ALA A 108 17.25 -14.79 -5.94
CA ALA A 108 15.96 -14.28 -5.51
C ALA A 108 14.80 -14.43 -6.53
N GLU A 109 15.08 -14.51 -7.84
CA GLU A 109 14.04 -14.74 -8.87
C GLU A 109 13.39 -16.13 -8.77
N GLU A 110 14.15 -17.13 -8.33
CA GLU A 110 13.69 -18.52 -8.23
C GLU A 110 12.91 -18.76 -6.92
N ASP A 111 13.31 -18.09 -5.85
CA ASP A 111 12.76 -18.29 -4.51
C ASP A 111 11.45 -17.54 -4.26
N ASP A 112 11.45 -16.21 -4.49
CA ASP A 112 10.30 -15.34 -4.21
C ASP A 112 10.32 -14.11 -5.13
N LEU A 113 9.61 -14.25 -6.24
CA LEU A 113 9.52 -13.26 -7.30
C LEU A 113 9.01 -11.89 -6.81
N ALA A 114 8.03 -11.88 -5.90
CA ALA A 114 7.44 -10.64 -5.41
C ALA A 114 8.41 -9.90 -4.51
N THR A 115 9.03 -10.61 -3.57
CA THR A 115 10.04 -10.03 -2.68
C THR A 115 11.23 -9.51 -3.49
N HIS A 116 11.72 -10.29 -4.45
CA HIS A 116 12.80 -9.86 -5.34
C HIS A 116 12.46 -8.53 -6.04
N ALA A 117 11.25 -8.43 -6.59
CA ALA A 117 10.80 -7.22 -7.27
C ALA A 117 10.67 -6.01 -6.34
N ILE A 118 10.19 -6.21 -5.10
CA ILE A 118 10.11 -5.15 -4.09
C ILE A 118 11.50 -4.60 -3.77
N PHE A 119 12.51 -5.47 -3.59
CA PHE A 119 13.86 -5.01 -3.29
C PHE A 119 14.55 -4.35 -4.50
N LEU A 120 14.30 -4.82 -5.72
CA LEU A 120 14.74 -4.11 -6.94
C LEU A 120 14.14 -2.69 -7.02
N TYR A 121 12.87 -2.53 -6.62
CA TYR A 121 12.27 -1.20 -6.51
C TYR A 121 12.98 -0.32 -5.47
N LEU A 122 13.38 -0.88 -4.33
CA LEU A 122 14.10 -0.15 -3.28
C LEU A 122 15.52 0.26 -3.73
N GLU A 123 16.19 -0.60 -4.51
CA GLU A 123 17.49 -0.29 -5.16
C GLU A 123 17.36 0.73 -6.29
N GLY A 124 16.16 0.92 -6.85
CA GLY A 124 15.89 1.83 -7.94
C GLY A 124 15.93 1.20 -9.34
N ASP A 125 16.05 -0.12 -9.46
CA ASP A 125 15.88 -0.84 -10.73
C ASP A 125 14.38 -1.02 -11.04
N LEU A 126 13.76 0.09 -11.43
CA LEU A 126 12.31 0.18 -11.64
C LEU A 126 11.83 -0.71 -12.79
N GLU A 127 12.63 -0.84 -13.86
CA GLU A 127 12.25 -1.64 -15.03
C GLU A 127 12.25 -3.14 -14.72
N LYS A 128 13.28 -3.62 -14.00
CA LYS A 128 13.29 -5.03 -13.58
C LYS A 128 12.19 -5.30 -12.55
N ALA A 129 12.03 -4.42 -11.55
CA ALA A 129 10.97 -4.53 -10.55
C ALA A 129 9.58 -4.63 -11.19
N LYS A 130 9.28 -3.75 -12.16
CA LYS A 130 7.99 -3.72 -12.88
C LYS A 130 7.69 -5.05 -13.56
N ARG A 131 8.61 -5.54 -14.41
CA ARG A 131 8.42 -6.79 -15.17
C ARG A 131 8.15 -7.98 -14.26
N LEU A 132 8.81 -8.03 -13.11
CA LEU A 132 8.64 -9.12 -12.15
C LEU A 132 7.32 -9.02 -11.40
N LEU A 133 6.89 -7.82 -11.00
CA LEU A 133 5.58 -7.61 -10.39
C LEU A 133 4.44 -7.92 -11.37
N GLU A 134 4.56 -7.53 -12.63
CA GLU A 134 3.58 -7.87 -13.67
C GLU A 134 3.44 -9.40 -13.79
N ARG A 135 4.55 -10.13 -13.95
CA ARG A 135 4.58 -11.61 -13.98
C ARG A 135 4.03 -12.24 -12.70
N TYR A 136 4.27 -11.63 -11.55
CA TYR A 136 3.76 -12.13 -10.28
C TYR A 136 2.24 -11.93 -10.17
N LEU A 137 1.75 -10.74 -10.53
CA LEU A 137 0.34 -10.38 -10.47
C LEU A 137 -0.52 -11.12 -11.50
N GLU A 138 0.05 -11.63 -12.58
CA GLU A 138 -0.62 -12.59 -13.48
C GLU A 138 -1.04 -13.89 -12.75
N LYS A 139 -0.25 -14.32 -11.76
CA LYS A 139 -0.49 -15.53 -10.97
C LYS A 139 -1.29 -15.24 -9.71
N ASP A 140 -0.89 -14.22 -8.96
CA ASP A 140 -1.57 -13.76 -7.77
C ASP A 140 -2.18 -12.37 -7.99
N THR A 141 -3.31 -12.41 -8.69
CA THR A 141 -4.14 -11.24 -8.96
C THR A 141 -4.85 -10.70 -7.72
N GLU A 142 -4.61 -11.17 -6.50
CA GLU A 142 -5.19 -10.56 -5.28
C GLU A 142 -4.14 -9.92 -4.37
N ASN A 143 -2.86 -10.06 -4.70
CA ASN A 143 -1.80 -9.50 -3.87
C ASN A 143 -1.81 -7.96 -3.91
N MET A 144 -2.19 -7.35 -2.79
CA MET A 144 -2.24 -5.89 -2.68
C MET A 144 -0.87 -5.25 -2.58
N GLU A 145 0.06 -5.88 -1.85
CA GLU A 145 1.40 -5.35 -1.63
C GLU A 145 2.12 -5.22 -2.98
N ALA A 146 2.09 -6.27 -3.79
CA ALA A 146 2.62 -6.26 -5.15
C ALA A 146 2.02 -5.11 -5.99
N ARG A 147 0.71 -4.88 -5.91
CA ARG A 147 0.06 -3.74 -6.60
C ARG A 147 0.45 -2.37 -6.05
N VAL A 148 0.66 -2.24 -4.74
CA VAL A 148 1.14 -0.97 -4.16
C VAL A 148 2.51 -0.65 -4.74
N PHE A 149 3.42 -1.62 -4.77
CA PHE A 149 4.74 -1.42 -5.35
C PHE A 149 4.70 -1.20 -6.86
N GLU A 150 3.85 -1.91 -7.61
CA GLU A 150 3.64 -1.68 -9.03
C GLU A 150 3.14 -0.24 -9.30
N GLY A 151 2.13 0.21 -8.55
CA GLY A 151 1.64 1.58 -8.62
C GLY A 151 2.71 2.62 -8.28
N HIS A 152 3.53 2.37 -7.25
CA HIS A 152 4.65 3.24 -6.90
C HIS A 152 5.74 3.30 -7.97
N ILE A 153 6.00 2.19 -8.67
CA ILE A 153 6.91 2.17 -9.82
C ILE A 153 6.38 3.08 -10.92
N TYR A 154 5.10 2.93 -11.29
CA TYR A 154 4.46 3.80 -12.28
C TYR A 154 4.54 5.28 -11.89
N LEU A 155 4.35 5.63 -10.61
CA LEU A 155 4.51 7.01 -10.14
C LEU A 155 5.95 7.52 -10.31
N LYS A 156 6.96 6.71 -9.94
CA LYS A 156 8.37 7.08 -10.11
C LYS A 156 8.78 7.22 -11.58
N GLN A 157 8.15 6.47 -12.48
CA GLN A 157 8.33 6.56 -13.94
C GLN A 157 7.52 7.70 -14.58
N GLY A 158 6.71 8.45 -13.82
CA GLY A 158 5.84 9.50 -14.35
C GLY A 158 4.58 8.98 -15.08
N GLU A 159 4.32 7.68 -15.05
CA GLU A 159 3.14 7.02 -15.63
C GLU A 159 1.91 7.16 -14.71
N GLN A 160 1.56 8.39 -14.33
CA GLN A 160 0.57 8.66 -13.28
C GLN A 160 -0.77 7.95 -13.53
N LYS A 161 -1.30 7.99 -14.76
CA LYS A 161 -2.59 7.35 -15.09
C LYS A 161 -2.60 5.85 -14.80
N LYS A 162 -1.52 5.13 -15.14
CA LYS A 162 -1.41 3.69 -14.86
C LYS A 162 -1.28 3.42 -13.37
N ALA A 163 -0.50 4.24 -12.67
CA ALA A 163 -0.45 4.17 -11.21
C ALA A 163 -1.84 4.32 -10.59
N ILE A 164 -2.63 5.30 -11.04
CA ILE A 164 -4.00 5.52 -10.57
C ILE A 164 -4.85 4.28 -10.82
N ALA A 165 -4.77 3.69 -12.02
CA ALA A 165 -5.56 2.52 -12.39
C ALA A 165 -5.21 1.29 -11.53
N VAL A 166 -3.92 1.00 -11.33
CA VAL A 166 -3.46 -0.11 -10.49
C VAL A 166 -3.88 0.09 -9.03
N LEU A 167 -3.65 1.27 -8.47
CA LEU A 167 -3.95 1.55 -7.06
C LEU A 167 -5.46 1.67 -6.81
N THR A 168 -6.25 2.03 -7.83
CA THR A 168 -7.73 1.98 -7.79
C THR A 168 -8.21 0.56 -7.47
N LYS A 169 -7.58 -0.47 -8.06
CA LYS A 169 -7.96 -1.87 -7.82
C LYS A 169 -7.81 -2.24 -6.34
N ASN A 170 -6.77 -1.76 -5.65
CA ASN A 170 -6.60 -2.00 -4.21
C ASN A 170 -7.73 -1.41 -3.36
N LEU A 171 -8.20 -0.20 -3.69
CA LEU A 171 -9.36 0.42 -3.02
C LEU A 171 -10.64 -0.43 -3.17
N PHE A 172 -10.85 -1.04 -4.34
CA PHE A 172 -12.02 -1.91 -4.53
C PHE A 172 -11.85 -3.31 -3.93
N LEU A 173 -10.61 -3.81 -3.87
CA LEU A 173 -10.31 -5.16 -3.40
C LEU A 173 -10.42 -5.27 -1.88
N ALA A 174 -9.74 -4.38 -1.16
CA ALA A 174 -9.55 -4.41 0.29
C ALA A 174 -9.13 -3.04 0.85
N ALA A 175 -9.99 -2.04 0.73
CA ALA A 175 -9.72 -0.68 1.23
C ALA A 175 -9.36 -0.66 2.73
N ASP A 176 -9.99 -1.51 3.53
CA ASP A 176 -9.81 -1.63 4.98
C ASP A 176 -8.39 -2.06 5.40
N GLN A 177 -7.63 -2.65 4.48
CA GLN A 177 -6.26 -3.11 4.73
C GLN A 177 -5.20 -2.08 4.34
N LEU A 178 -5.61 -0.95 3.75
CA LEU A 178 -4.71 0.13 3.35
C LEU A 178 -4.44 1.11 4.51
N TYR A 179 -3.22 1.62 4.56
CA TYR A 179 -2.85 2.73 5.42
C TYR A 179 -3.08 4.06 4.70
N GLU A 180 -3.19 5.15 5.45
CA GLU A 180 -3.35 6.50 4.89
C GLU A 180 -2.21 6.83 3.92
N ASP A 181 -0.99 6.35 4.19
CA ASP A 181 0.16 6.57 3.32
C ASP A 181 0.19 5.68 2.07
N ASP A 182 -0.62 4.61 2.03
CA ASP A 182 -0.88 3.87 0.78
C ASP A 182 -1.82 4.66 -0.16
N LEU A 183 -2.49 5.71 0.35
CA LEU A 183 -3.32 6.60 -0.45
C LEU A 183 -2.43 7.62 -1.17
N TYR A 184 -2.06 7.27 -2.40
CA TYR A 184 -1.11 8.03 -3.21
C TYR A 184 -1.58 9.42 -3.66
N LEU A 185 -2.90 9.66 -3.78
CA LEU A 185 -3.43 11.00 -4.08
C LEU A 185 -3.65 11.81 -2.81
N SER A 186 -3.16 13.05 -2.79
CA SER A 186 -3.45 13.99 -1.71
C SER A 186 -4.95 14.20 -1.52
N GLN A 187 -5.72 14.17 -2.61
CA GLN A 187 -7.19 14.21 -2.58
C GLN A 187 -7.79 13.01 -1.86
N PHE A 188 -7.17 11.83 -1.92
CA PHE A 188 -7.63 10.65 -1.18
C PHE A 188 -7.36 10.79 0.31
N LYS A 189 -6.17 11.25 0.71
CA LYS A 189 -5.87 11.51 2.12
C LYS A 189 -6.84 12.51 2.74
N MET A 190 -7.09 13.64 2.06
CA MET A 190 -8.05 14.64 2.53
C MET A 190 -9.49 14.10 2.62
N LEU A 191 -9.91 13.34 1.60
CA LEU A 191 -11.24 12.73 1.58
C LEU A 191 -11.39 11.69 2.69
N TYR A 192 -10.37 10.85 2.88
CA TYR A 192 -10.32 9.86 3.94
C TYR A 192 -10.38 10.50 5.32
N GLY A 193 -9.58 11.54 5.59
CA GLY A 193 -9.60 12.24 6.88
C GLY A 193 -11.00 12.80 7.24
N ARG A 194 -11.70 13.38 6.26
CA ARG A 194 -13.09 13.83 6.44
C ARG A 194 -14.04 12.67 6.73
N LEU A 195 -13.99 11.60 5.94
CA LEU A 195 -14.85 10.43 6.15
C LEU A 195 -14.57 9.78 7.51
N HIS A 196 -13.31 9.69 7.90
CA HIS A 196 -12.91 9.17 9.20
C HIS A 196 -13.48 10.03 10.34
N SER A 197 -13.44 11.36 10.21
CA SER A 197 -14.04 12.28 11.19
C SER A 197 -15.56 12.14 11.30
N GLU A 198 -16.24 11.85 10.19
CA GLU A 198 -17.71 11.75 10.14
C GLU A 198 -18.23 10.42 10.67
N TYR A 199 -17.56 9.32 10.31
CA TYR A 199 -18.04 7.97 10.62
C TYR A 199 -17.34 7.32 11.82
N GLY A 200 -16.21 7.86 12.29
CA GLY A 200 -15.44 7.41 13.45
C GLY A 200 -14.79 6.02 13.33
N ARG A 201 -15.28 5.16 12.43
CA ARG A 201 -14.77 3.81 12.18
C ARG A 201 -13.91 3.77 10.92
N LYS A 202 -12.65 3.35 11.08
CA LYS A 202 -11.64 3.31 10.01
C LYS A 202 -12.08 2.49 8.79
N ASP A 203 -12.62 1.30 9.01
CA ASP A 203 -13.11 0.38 7.97
C ASP A 203 -14.26 0.99 7.15
N VAL A 204 -15.24 1.60 7.81
CA VAL A 204 -16.36 2.30 7.16
C VAL A 204 -15.85 3.45 6.28
N ALA A 205 -14.97 4.29 6.82
CA ALA A 205 -14.39 5.42 6.10
C ALA A 205 -13.56 4.99 4.88
N LEU A 206 -12.83 3.88 4.97
CA LEU A 206 -12.03 3.32 3.87
C LEU A 206 -12.91 2.77 2.75
N TRP A 207 -13.99 2.06 3.06
CA TRP A 207 -14.91 1.59 2.02
C TRP A 207 -15.66 2.75 1.36
N LEU A 208 -16.08 3.76 2.13
CA LEU A 208 -16.69 4.97 1.57
C LEU A 208 -15.72 5.79 0.73
N LEU A 209 -14.41 5.76 1.03
CA LEU A 209 -13.39 6.44 0.22
C LEU A 209 -13.43 5.97 -1.23
N ALA A 210 -13.55 4.65 -1.46
CA ALA A 210 -13.64 4.10 -2.82
C ALA A 210 -14.86 4.65 -3.57
N PHE A 211 -16.03 4.64 -2.93
CA PHE A 211 -17.26 5.20 -3.50
C PHE A 211 -17.15 6.71 -3.78
N GLU A 212 -16.68 7.49 -2.81
CA GLU A 212 -16.57 8.94 -2.93
C GLU A 212 -15.54 9.36 -3.97
N ALA A 213 -14.41 8.65 -4.05
CA ALA A 213 -13.39 8.86 -5.06
C ALA A 213 -13.94 8.56 -6.47
N TRP A 214 -14.71 7.47 -6.61
CA TRP A 214 -15.43 7.18 -7.86
C TRP A 214 -16.42 8.31 -8.21
N PHE A 215 -17.26 8.73 -7.26
CA PHE A 215 -18.29 9.75 -7.49
C PHE A 215 -17.70 11.10 -7.93
N ARG A 216 -16.49 11.42 -7.46
CA ARG A 216 -15.70 12.61 -7.80
C ARG A 216 -14.85 12.45 -9.07
N ASN A 217 -14.91 11.30 -9.73
CA ASN A 217 -14.10 10.96 -10.92
C ASN A 217 -12.57 11.02 -10.66
N TYR A 218 -12.13 10.61 -9.47
CA TYR A 218 -10.70 10.57 -9.14
C TYR A 218 -10.06 9.20 -9.44
N LEU A 219 -10.86 8.21 -9.79
CA LEU A 219 -10.42 6.85 -10.12
C LEU A 219 -10.34 6.67 -11.63
N VAL A 220 -9.37 5.87 -12.07
CA VAL A 220 -9.20 5.46 -13.46
C VAL A 220 -9.50 3.97 -13.55
N PHE A 221 -10.32 3.61 -14.53
CA PHE A 221 -10.61 2.21 -14.86
C PHE A 221 -9.86 1.84 -16.13
N GLU A 222 -9.20 0.70 -16.10
CA GLU A 222 -8.60 0.07 -17.28
C GLU A 222 -9.17 -1.34 -17.41
N GLN A 223 -9.20 -1.85 -18.64
CA GLN A 223 -9.72 -3.18 -18.92
C GLN A 223 -8.79 -4.22 -18.28
N ASP A 224 -9.37 -5.06 -17.42
CA ASP A 224 -8.70 -6.14 -16.69
C ASP A 224 -9.75 -7.21 -16.37
N GLU A 225 -9.87 -8.18 -17.28
CA GLU A 225 -10.88 -9.23 -17.16
C GLU A 225 -10.59 -10.19 -16.00
N GLY A 226 -9.32 -10.38 -15.66
CA GLY A 226 -8.89 -11.20 -14.53
C GLY A 226 -9.37 -10.59 -13.21
N PHE A 227 -9.07 -9.33 -12.96
CA PHE A 227 -9.54 -8.62 -11.78
C PHE A 227 -11.07 -8.49 -11.75
N TYR A 228 -11.71 -8.29 -12.89
CA TYR A 228 -13.17 -8.30 -12.97
C TYR A 228 -13.78 -9.63 -12.50
N LYS A 229 -13.23 -10.77 -12.92
CA LYS A 229 -13.68 -12.11 -12.48
C LYS A 229 -13.50 -12.32 -10.97
N ILE A 230 -12.43 -11.78 -10.39
CA ILE A 230 -12.22 -11.81 -8.93
C ILE A 230 -13.31 -11.05 -8.21
N MET A 231 -13.61 -9.84 -8.68
CA MET A 231 -14.63 -8.97 -8.07
C MET A 231 -16.00 -9.62 -8.12
N LEU A 232 -16.37 -10.22 -9.27
CA LEU A 232 -17.58 -11.03 -9.41
C LEU A 232 -17.63 -12.18 -8.39
N ARG A 233 -16.57 -12.98 -8.30
CA ARG A 233 -16.50 -14.11 -7.36
C ARG A 233 -16.66 -13.65 -5.91
N LYS A 234 -16.03 -12.54 -5.53
CA LYS A 234 -16.13 -11.99 -4.17
C LYS A 234 -17.54 -11.48 -3.86
N GLU A 235 -18.15 -10.74 -4.79
CA GLU A 235 -19.54 -10.29 -4.65
C GLU A 235 -20.49 -11.49 -4.48
N GLN A 236 -20.36 -12.51 -5.32
CA GLN A 236 -21.18 -13.72 -5.22
C GLN A 236 -21.03 -14.42 -3.87
N ASN A 237 -19.80 -14.58 -3.39
CA ASN A 237 -19.53 -15.18 -2.08
C ASN A 237 -20.17 -14.37 -0.95
N GLU A 238 -20.11 -13.04 -0.99
CA GLU A 238 -20.76 -12.19 0.02
C GLU A 238 -22.28 -12.25 -0.05
N ARG A 239 -22.84 -12.33 -1.27
CA ARG A 239 -24.27 -12.45 -1.49
C ARG A 239 -24.83 -13.75 -0.91
N ILE A 240 -24.06 -14.85 -0.96
CA ILE A 240 -24.44 -16.14 -0.37
C ILE A 240 -24.49 -16.07 1.15
N ILE A 241 -23.50 -15.40 1.76
CA ILE A 241 -23.34 -15.42 3.22
C ILE A 241 -24.53 -14.78 3.94
N ARG A 242 -25.19 -13.75 3.38
CA ARG A 242 -26.45 -13.11 3.89
C ARG A 242 -26.54 -12.79 5.40
N VAL A 243 -25.48 -12.97 6.19
CA VAL A 243 -25.48 -12.70 7.63
C VAL A 243 -25.40 -11.18 7.84
N LYS A 244 -26.19 -10.71 8.81
CA LYS A 244 -26.28 -9.32 9.31
C LYS A 244 -25.00 -8.51 9.05
N TYR A 245 -24.99 -7.72 7.98
CA TYR A 245 -23.85 -6.89 7.66
C TYR A 245 -23.61 -5.89 8.79
N THR A 246 -22.40 -5.89 9.32
CA THR A 246 -21.86 -4.66 9.91
C THR A 246 -21.86 -3.56 8.84
N LEU A 247 -21.86 -2.29 9.26
CA LEU A 247 -21.88 -1.17 8.31
C LEU A 247 -20.72 -1.23 7.31
N ALA A 248 -19.53 -1.66 7.75
CA ALA A 248 -18.35 -1.79 6.91
C ALA A 248 -18.50 -2.89 5.86
N GLU A 249 -19.02 -4.06 6.23
CA GLU A 249 -19.24 -5.15 5.27
C GLU A 249 -20.30 -4.78 4.23
N LYS A 250 -21.35 -4.06 4.65
CA LYS A 250 -22.36 -3.51 3.74
C LYS A 250 -21.72 -2.57 2.71
N TYR A 251 -20.88 -1.63 3.14
CA TYR A 251 -20.20 -0.71 2.21
C TYR A 251 -19.14 -1.39 1.35
N ARG A 252 -18.40 -2.35 1.90
CA ARG A 252 -17.51 -3.22 1.12
C ARG A 252 -18.28 -3.86 -0.02
N HIS A 253 -19.40 -4.51 0.28
CA HIS A 253 -20.20 -5.20 -0.73
C HIS A 253 -20.79 -4.22 -1.76
N PHE A 254 -21.29 -3.07 -1.32
CA PHE A 254 -21.79 -2.01 -2.21
C PHE A 254 -20.69 -1.52 -3.17
N VAL A 255 -19.47 -1.31 -2.69
CA VAL A 255 -18.31 -0.88 -3.47
C VAL A 255 -17.90 -1.94 -4.51
N ARG A 256 -18.00 -3.23 -4.19
CA ARG A 256 -17.79 -4.31 -5.18
C ARG A 256 -18.86 -4.31 -6.27
N CYS A 257 -20.12 -4.16 -5.88
CA CYS A 257 -21.24 -4.03 -6.82
C CYS A 257 -21.06 -2.81 -7.75
N LEU A 258 -20.63 -1.68 -7.18
CA LEU A 258 -20.28 -0.49 -7.93
C LEU A 258 -19.19 -0.79 -8.97
N TYR A 259 -18.09 -1.43 -8.57
CA TYR A 259 -17.01 -1.80 -9.49
C TYR A 259 -17.53 -2.65 -10.65
N ILE A 260 -18.26 -3.72 -10.34
CA ILE A 260 -18.80 -4.67 -11.34
C ILE A 260 -19.71 -3.93 -12.32
N SER A 261 -20.61 -3.08 -11.83
CA SER A 261 -21.55 -2.30 -12.66
C SER A 261 -20.81 -1.36 -13.60
N GLU A 262 -19.86 -0.60 -13.07
CA GLU A 262 -19.11 0.40 -13.84
C GLU A 262 -18.16 -0.25 -14.85
N TYR A 263 -17.48 -1.32 -14.46
CA TYR A 263 -16.64 -2.09 -15.37
C TYR A 263 -17.47 -2.66 -16.52
N SER A 264 -18.64 -3.24 -16.21
CA SER A 264 -19.54 -3.81 -17.23
C SER A 264 -20.06 -2.75 -18.19
N ARG A 265 -20.44 -1.57 -17.66
CA ARG A 265 -20.88 -0.43 -18.48
C ARG A 265 -19.80 0.03 -19.45
N LEU A 266 -18.54 0.08 -19.01
CA LEU A 266 -17.43 0.59 -19.81
C LEU A 266 -16.91 -0.45 -20.83
N PHE A 267 -16.78 -1.71 -20.41
CA PHE A 267 -16.02 -2.72 -21.16
C PHE A 267 -16.85 -3.94 -21.61
N ILE A 268 -18.02 -4.21 -21.02
CA ILE A 268 -18.86 -5.38 -21.33
C ILE A 268 -20.26 -4.94 -21.78
N LYS A 269 -20.32 -4.28 -22.95
CA LYS A 269 -21.55 -3.66 -23.49
C LYS A 269 -22.70 -4.66 -23.73
N THR A 270 -22.39 -5.95 -23.86
CA THR A 270 -23.36 -7.02 -24.10
C THR A 270 -24.16 -7.40 -22.86
N ASN A 271 -23.69 -7.05 -21.65
CA ASN A 271 -24.29 -7.57 -20.42
C ASN A 271 -25.15 -6.53 -19.67
N LYS A 272 -26.17 -6.00 -20.34
CA LYS A 272 -27.12 -5.05 -19.75
C LYS A 272 -27.92 -5.66 -18.59
N GLY A 273 -28.26 -6.96 -18.67
CA GLY A 273 -29.05 -7.65 -17.67
C GLY A 273 -28.37 -7.68 -16.30
N MET A 274 -27.09 -8.05 -16.27
CA MET A 274 -26.29 -8.08 -15.04
C MET A 274 -26.16 -6.70 -14.39
N ILE A 275 -26.04 -5.62 -15.18
CA ILE A 275 -26.00 -4.26 -14.62
C ILE A 275 -27.30 -3.96 -13.88
N ASN A 276 -28.46 -4.28 -14.47
CA ASN A 276 -29.75 -4.06 -13.81
C ASN A 276 -29.90 -4.90 -12.54
N GLU A 277 -29.43 -6.15 -12.56
CA GLU A 277 -29.44 -7.03 -11.39
C GLU A 277 -28.58 -6.48 -10.25
N ILE A 278 -27.33 -6.10 -10.54
CA ILE A 278 -26.40 -5.54 -9.56
C ILE A 278 -26.94 -4.21 -9.01
N GLU A 279 -27.51 -3.35 -9.86
CA GLU A 279 -28.10 -2.08 -9.40
C GLU A 279 -29.30 -2.29 -8.47
N THR A 280 -30.18 -3.24 -8.81
CA THR A 280 -31.31 -3.60 -7.94
C THR A 280 -30.80 -4.07 -6.58
N TYR A 281 -29.72 -4.85 -6.57
CA TYR A 281 -29.09 -5.30 -5.34
C TYR A 281 -28.42 -4.16 -4.56
N MET A 282 -27.73 -3.23 -5.23
CA MET A 282 -27.16 -2.04 -4.59
C MET A 282 -28.22 -1.18 -3.91
N GLU A 283 -29.40 -1.03 -4.52
CA GLU A 283 -30.54 -0.32 -3.93
C GLU A 283 -31.02 -0.99 -2.64
N GLN A 284 -31.10 -2.32 -2.63
CA GLN A 284 -31.44 -3.10 -1.43
C GLN A 284 -30.37 -3.00 -0.34
N LEU A 285 -29.08 -2.94 -0.71
CA LEU A 285 -27.99 -2.76 0.23
C LEU A 285 -28.08 -1.39 0.90
N ASP A 286 -28.13 -0.30 0.12
CA ASP A 286 -28.18 1.07 0.63
C ASP A 286 -28.89 2.04 -0.33
N VAL A 287 -30.15 2.37 -0.02
CA VAL A 287 -30.97 3.28 -0.81
C VAL A 287 -30.34 4.67 -0.95
N ALA A 288 -29.68 5.18 0.10
CA ALA A 288 -29.11 6.53 0.07
C ALA A 288 -27.87 6.60 -0.83
N LEU A 289 -26.94 5.64 -0.71
CA LEU A 289 -25.78 5.55 -1.61
C LEU A 289 -26.22 5.23 -3.04
N PHE A 290 -27.20 4.36 -3.24
CA PHE A 290 -27.72 4.05 -4.56
C PHE A 290 -28.34 5.27 -5.24
N THR A 291 -29.11 6.07 -4.50
CA THR A 291 -29.66 7.35 -5.00
C THR A 291 -28.54 8.28 -5.48
N ARG A 292 -27.44 8.36 -4.74
CA ARG A 292 -26.26 9.15 -5.15
C ARG A 292 -25.60 8.56 -6.40
N TYR A 293 -25.41 7.25 -6.47
CA TYR A 293 -24.92 6.58 -7.67
C TYR A 293 -25.79 6.90 -8.90
N ARG A 294 -27.13 6.84 -8.76
CA ARG A 294 -28.09 7.19 -9.83
C ARG A 294 -27.98 8.63 -10.32
N LYS A 295 -27.57 9.59 -9.48
CA LYS A 295 -27.29 10.98 -9.94
C LYS A 295 -26.19 11.04 -11.00
N LYS A 296 -25.23 10.11 -10.99
CA LYS A 296 -24.12 10.03 -11.96
C LYS A 296 -24.39 9.07 -13.12
N ARG A 297 -25.36 8.16 -12.99
CA ARG A 297 -25.62 7.08 -13.95
C ARG A 297 -27.11 6.94 -14.23
N LYS A 298 -27.50 7.28 -15.46
CA LYS A 298 -28.87 7.05 -15.96
C LYS A 298 -29.14 5.54 -16.07
N PRO A 299 -30.41 5.12 -15.87
CA PRO A 299 -30.82 3.75 -16.17
C PRO A 299 -30.44 3.35 -17.59
N LEU A 300 -30.09 2.07 -17.78
CA LEU A 300 -29.94 1.54 -19.13
C LEU A 300 -31.31 1.55 -19.81
N LYS A 301 -31.36 2.01 -21.06
CA LYS A 301 -32.57 1.82 -21.87
C LYS A 301 -32.78 0.31 -22.03
N MET A 302 -33.92 -0.19 -21.53
CA MET A 302 -34.42 -1.50 -21.90
C MET A 302 -34.68 -1.44 -23.40
N ASN A 303 -33.98 -2.30 -24.15
CA ASN A 303 -34.25 -2.48 -25.57
C ASN A 303 -35.41 -3.45 -25.72
#